data_AF-A0A958QMD3-F1
#
_entry.id   AF-A0A958QMD3-F1
#
_cell.length_a   1.000
_cell.length_b   1.000
_cell.length_c   1.000
_cell.angle_alpha   90.00
_cell.angle_beta   90.00
_cell.angle_gamma   90.00
#
_symmetry.space_group_name_H-M   'P 1'
#
loop_
_entity.id
_entity.type
_entity.pdbx_description
1 polymer ?
#
loop_
_entity_poly.entity_id
_entity_poly.type
_entity_poly.pdbx_seq_one_letter_code
_entity_poly.pdbx_strand_id
1 'polypeptide(L)'
;MQDKDIIRMGADPKDYHRSSVSKRIFALAQENQLLFAHYEYRWPVPVPEHWLHSSMREEGQGASYWQSGVLFESKYQAFRHDSAVCNFHPGQSSKWGAHELCHKLVGYAWRPNENLLFHTLAAWTAEVLPVVVYYFWDEIDSYKCDVHRAHTMSPTSYCVSCEAISEVTKETRSQQLQAGWDFLNTQLLAIEESLQKQRIISAPYFSLNLADDAYHYSLSQLERLNSDVYIEYMKEAVPATLYTQSIEDLIKRVRYVASALMDNSSFSNYNISRENWAYMDISFRGLELAESMDTELKSIFLKQVRAYIKTKKLDAFLAEYQALQEDYEMPSAREFFGTGYEINNEFGFYKEQIIEGLQSLLPNTYELLNDDEIDEFVKSDRGNREYLGQRIQGHFKIDAIEVEAFINQPQGFFEKSYGAFNVKSKFKWSNRARIFKNSKNIEALIEQASPYVLLFKSINGEILSYNLSDAEGAKLIKYQKQTFYLDELKVSLEDADFYVQNHILVEAREG
;
A
#
# COMPACT_ATOMS: atom_id res chain seq x y z
N MET A 1 17.85 9.17 -15.66
CA MET A 1 16.86 10.06 -15.00
C MET A 1 17.48 10.63 -13.74
N GLN A 2 17.03 11.78 -13.25
CA GLN A 2 17.44 12.32 -11.95
C GLN A 2 16.36 12.04 -10.90
N ASP A 3 16.71 12.00 -9.60
CA ASP A 3 15.75 11.71 -8.52
C ASP A 3 14.55 12.66 -8.53
N LYS A 4 14.74 13.94 -8.88
CA LYS A 4 13.66 14.91 -9.05
C LYS A 4 12.60 14.50 -10.08
N ASP A 5 12.99 13.74 -11.11
CA ASP A 5 12.07 13.27 -12.14
C ASP A 5 11.19 12.13 -11.58
N ILE A 6 11.76 11.30 -10.71
CA ILE A 6 11.07 10.20 -10.01
C ILE A 6 10.09 10.75 -8.98
N ILE A 7 10.54 11.71 -8.16
CA ILE A 7 9.69 12.41 -7.19
C ILE A 7 8.54 13.11 -7.90
N ARG A 8 8.81 13.77 -9.04
CA ARG A 8 7.75 14.37 -9.85
C ARG A 8 6.75 13.31 -10.32
N MET A 9 7.16 12.08 -10.62
CA MET A 9 6.25 10.99 -10.99
C MET A 9 5.33 10.55 -9.84
N GLY A 10 5.69 10.86 -8.59
CA GLY A 10 4.98 10.42 -7.38
C GLY A 10 5.56 9.14 -6.75
N ALA A 11 6.80 8.79 -7.06
CA ALA A 11 7.48 7.60 -6.52
C ALA A 11 8.73 7.95 -5.71
N ASP A 12 9.23 6.95 -4.97
CA ASP A 12 10.51 7.04 -4.24
C ASP A 12 11.68 6.78 -5.20
N PRO A 13 12.74 7.62 -5.20
CA PRO A 13 13.99 7.31 -5.91
C PRO A 13 14.57 5.91 -5.62
N LYS A 14 14.31 5.32 -4.45
CA LYS A 14 14.69 3.94 -4.11
C LYS A 14 14.10 2.93 -5.09
N ASP A 15 12.86 3.10 -5.54
CA ASP A 15 12.22 2.23 -6.53
C ASP A 15 12.97 2.26 -7.86
N TYR A 16 13.36 3.46 -8.28
CA TYR A 16 14.12 3.65 -9.51
C TYR A 16 15.50 2.99 -9.43
N HIS A 17 16.21 3.19 -8.32
CA HIS A 17 17.59 2.71 -8.18
C HIS A 17 17.69 1.22 -7.88
N ARG A 18 16.55 0.55 -7.66
CA ARG A 18 16.47 -0.81 -7.13
C ARG A 18 17.19 -1.86 -7.96
N SER A 19 17.03 -1.82 -9.28
CA SER A 19 17.70 -2.70 -10.23
C SER A 19 17.84 -2.03 -11.59
N SER A 20 18.64 -2.61 -12.48
CA SER A 20 18.74 -2.18 -13.87
C SER A 20 17.41 -2.31 -14.64
N VAL A 21 16.58 -3.29 -14.28
CA VAL A 21 15.24 -3.47 -14.89
C VAL A 21 14.28 -2.40 -14.39
N SER A 22 14.29 -2.11 -13.08
CA SER A 22 13.54 -0.98 -12.52
C SER A 22 13.93 0.33 -13.19
N LYS A 23 15.23 0.62 -13.35
CA LYS A 23 15.69 1.82 -14.08
C LYS A 23 15.12 1.91 -15.49
N ARG A 24 15.03 0.77 -16.20
CA ARG A 24 14.48 0.71 -17.54
C ARG A 24 12.96 0.95 -17.56
N ILE A 25 12.22 0.33 -16.64
CA ILE A 25 10.78 0.52 -16.49
C ILE A 25 10.46 2.00 -16.23
N PHE A 26 11.14 2.64 -15.29
CA PHE A 26 10.95 4.05 -14.99
C PHE A 26 11.30 4.98 -16.16
N ALA A 27 12.32 4.64 -16.95
CA ALA A 27 12.64 5.39 -18.17
C ALA A 27 11.49 5.31 -19.18
N LEU A 28 10.97 4.10 -19.44
CA LEU A 28 9.81 3.91 -20.30
C LEU A 28 8.55 4.61 -19.73
N ALA A 29 8.35 4.55 -18.42
CA ALA A 29 7.26 5.24 -17.75
C ALA A 29 7.32 6.76 -17.93
N GLN A 30 8.52 7.34 -17.80
CA GLN A 30 8.74 8.76 -18.05
C GLN A 30 8.48 9.14 -19.51
N GLU A 31 8.92 8.31 -20.46
CA GLU A 31 8.62 8.51 -21.88
C GLU A 31 7.10 8.57 -22.11
N ASN A 32 6.33 7.75 -21.39
CA ASN A 32 4.86 7.69 -21.45
C ASN A 32 4.13 8.62 -20.46
N GLN A 33 4.86 9.51 -19.79
CA GLN A 33 4.36 10.46 -18.79
C GLN A 33 3.44 9.81 -17.73
N LEU A 34 3.73 8.56 -17.36
CA LEU A 34 3.01 7.87 -16.29
C LEU A 34 3.19 8.64 -14.97
N LEU A 35 2.22 8.50 -14.08
CA LEU A 35 2.31 9.01 -12.72
C LEU A 35 1.76 7.99 -11.72
N PHE A 36 2.11 8.23 -10.46
CA PHE A 36 1.59 7.53 -9.31
C PHE A 36 0.57 8.38 -8.56
N ALA A 37 -0.45 7.73 -8.04
CA ALA A 37 -1.28 8.19 -6.93
C ALA A 37 -0.70 7.62 -5.63
N HIS A 38 -0.48 8.45 -4.63
CA HIS A 38 -0.06 8.01 -3.31
C HIS A 38 -1.25 7.42 -2.54
N TYR A 39 -1.17 6.12 -2.23
CA TYR A 39 -2.26 5.33 -1.68
C TYR A 39 -2.88 5.95 -0.41
N GLU A 40 -2.05 6.34 0.56
CA GLU A 40 -2.50 6.90 1.85
C GLU A 40 -3.10 8.32 1.76
N TYR A 41 -2.99 8.98 0.60
CA TYR A 41 -3.58 10.30 0.34
C TYR A 41 -4.77 10.23 -0.62
N ARG A 42 -5.12 9.02 -1.04
CA ARG A 42 -6.19 8.79 -2.01
C ARG A 42 -7.46 8.43 -1.25
N TRP A 43 -8.49 9.26 -1.41
CA TRP A 43 -9.82 8.90 -0.93
C TRP A 43 -10.32 7.65 -1.68
N PRO A 44 -10.65 6.55 -0.98
CA PRO A 44 -11.16 5.33 -1.60
C PRO A 44 -12.63 5.53 -1.96
N VAL A 45 -12.89 5.82 -3.23
CA VAL A 45 -14.28 5.96 -3.74
C VAL A 45 -15.01 4.65 -3.45
N PRO A 46 -16.18 4.69 -2.77
CA PRO A 46 -16.95 3.49 -2.50
C PRO A 46 -17.41 2.82 -3.80
N VAL A 47 -17.18 1.52 -3.93
CA VAL A 47 -17.70 0.75 -5.06
C VAL A 47 -19.20 0.52 -4.88
N PRO A 48 -20.05 0.90 -5.85
CA PRO A 48 -21.49 0.67 -5.79
C PRO A 48 -21.85 -0.80 -5.52
N GLU A 49 -22.83 -1.04 -4.65
CA GLU A 49 -23.18 -2.40 -4.21
C GLU A 49 -23.60 -3.30 -5.38
N HIS A 50 -24.29 -2.76 -6.39
CA HIS A 50 -24.69 -3.52 -7.57
C HIS A 50 -23.52 -3.93 -8.46
N TRP A 51 -22.35 -3.30 -8.33
CA TRP A 51 -21.12 -3.75 -8.99
C TRP A 51 -20.36 -4.82 -8.22
N LEU A 52 -20.68 -5.03 -6.93
CA LEU A 52 -20.04 -6.06 -6.13
C LEU A 52 -20.65 -7.44 -6.43
N HIS A 53 -19.78 -8.42 -6.68
CA HIS A 53 -20.17 -9.83 -6.75
C HIS A 53 -20.80 -10.30 -5.42
N SER A 54 -21.75 -11.23 -5.48
CA SER A 54 -22.51 -11.69 -4.31
C SER A 54 -21.61 -12.17 -3.15
N SER A 55 -20.59 -12.97 -3.45
CA SER A 55 -19.63 -13.45 -2.44
C SER A 55 -18.85 -12.34 -1.75
N MET A 56 -18.73 -11.16 -2.38
CA MET A 56 -18.00 -10.00 -1.85
C MET A 56 -18.89 -9.03 -1.07
N ARG A 57 -20.21 -9.14 -1.21
CA ARG A 57 -21.17 -8.39 -0.39
C ARG A 57 -21.18 -8.89 1.05
N GLU A 58 -20.96 -10.19 1.24
CA GLU A 58 -20.99 -10.87 2.54
C GLU A 58 -19.72 -10.64 3.38
N GLU A 59 -18.55 -10.47 2.76
CA GLU A 59 -17.26 -10.21 3.46
C GLU A 59 -17.17 -8.82 4.12
N GLY A 60 -18.26 -8.03 4.06
CA GLY A 60 -18.32 -6.67 4.59
C GLY A 60 -17.64 -5.66 3.67
N GLN A 61 -18.25 -4.50 3.54
CA GLN A 61 -17.68 -3.32 2.88
C GLN A 61 -16.63 -2.64 3.77
N GLY A 62 -15.76 -3.39 4.45
CA GLY A 62 -14.76 -2.77 5.32
C GLY A 62 -13.91 -1.82 4.49
N ALA A 63 -14.14 -0.52 4.62
CA ALA A 63 -13.27 0.49 4.04
C ALA A 63 -11.85 0.25 4.56
N SER A 64 -10.85 0.65 3.77
CA SER A 64 -9.47 0.65 4.25
C SER A 64 -9.43 1.39 5.60
N TYR A 65 -8.78 0.81 6.59
CA TYR A 65 -8.76 1.37 7.94
C TYR A 65 -7.34 1.49 8.44
N TRP A 66 -7.09 2.54 9.21
CA TRP A 66 -5.81 2.74 9.85
C TRP A 66 -5.71 1.90 11.12
N GLN A 67 -4.61 1.16 11.23
CA GLN A 67 -4.24 0.51 12.47
C GLN A 67 -2.74 0.72 12.68
N SER A 68 -2.41 1.41 13.77
CA SER A 68 -1.03 1.73 14.15
C SER A 68 -0.22 2.34 12.98
N GLY A 69 -0.79 3.34 12.31
CA GLY A 69 -0.09 4.09 11.26
C GLY A 69 0.15 3.30 9.97
N VAL A 70 -0.55 2.17 9.80
CA VAL A 70 -0.60 1.41 8.56
C VAL A 70 -2.04 1.42 8.07
N LEU A 71 -2.24 1.84 6.82
CA LEU A 71 -3.53 1.76 6.15
C LEU A 71 -3.72 0.33 5.64
N PHE A 72 -4.56 -0.44 6.33
CA PHE A 72 -4.81 -1.83 5.98
C PHE A 72 -5.88 -1.93 4.91
N GLU A 73 -5.58 -2.75 3.90
CA GLU A 73 -6.49 -3.17 2.84
C GLU A 73 -6.24 -4.65 2.55
N SER A 74 -7.31 -5.44 2.56
CA SER A 74 -7.20 -6.86 2.23
C SER A 74 -6.93 -7.05 0.74
N LYS A 75 -6.33 -8.18 0.37
CA LYS A 75 -6.01 -8.50 -1.04
C LYS A 75 -7.23 -8.33 -1.97
N TYR A 76 -8.41 -8.79 -1.54
CA TYR A 76 -9.64 -8.70 -2.35
C TYR A 76 -10.31 -7.33 -2.28
N GLN A 77 -10.06 -6.55 -1.23
CA GLN A 77 -10.47 -5.14 -1.20
C GLN A 77 -9.67 -4.31 -2.21
N ALA A 78 -8.36 -4.55 -2.32
CA ALA A 78 -7.50 -3.84 -3.27
C ALA A 78 -7.98 -3.96 -4.72
N PHE A 79 -8.55 -5.11 -5.11
CA PHE A 79 -9.13 -5.31 -6.44
C PHE A 79 -10.27 -4.34 -6.77
N ARG A 80 -10.96 -3.80 -5.76
CA ARG A 80 -12.08 -2.85 -5.94
C ARG A 80 -11.59 -1.47 -6.36
N HIS A 81 -10.41 -1.07 -5.90
CA HIS A 81 -9.90 0.30 -6.05
C HIS A 81 -9.00 0.51 -7.27
N ASP A 82 -9.14 -0.36 -8.30
CA ASP A 82 -8.38 -0.24 -9.54
C ASP A 82 -8.42 1.20 -10.07
N SER A 83 -7.25 1.73 -10.40
CA SER A 83 -7.07 3.14 -10.75
C SER A 83 -6.58 3.26 -12.18
N ALA A 84 -6.94 4.36 -12.85
CA ALA A 84 -6.39 4.64 -14.16
C ALA A 84 -4.88 4.92 -14.10
N VAL A 85 -4.36 5.35 -12.94
CA VAL A 85 -2.93 5.63 -12.70
C VAL A 85 -2.27 4.55 -11.84
N CYS A 86 -0.95 4.62 -11.70
CA CYS A 86 -0.18 3.65 -10.89
C CYS A 86 -0.41 3.93 -9.41
N ASN A 87 -0.38 2.90 -8.55
CA ASN A 87 -0.56 3.10 -7.11
C ASN A 87 0.79 3.08 -6.37
N PHE A 88 1.18 4.17 -5.73
CA PHE A 88 2.33 4.20 -4.83
C PHE A 88 1.89 3.83 -3.42
N HIS A 89 2.30 2.65 -2.96
CA HIS A 89 2.05 2.18 -1.60
C HIS A 89 3.35 2.19 -0.77
N PRO A 90 3.48 3.06 0.24
CA PRO A 90 4.73 3.22 1.00
C PRO A 90 5.05 1.99 1.87
N GLY A 91 4.04 1.24 2.33
CA GLY A 91 4.22 -0.01 3.07
C GLY A 91 4.69 -1.23 2.23
N GLN A 92 4.77 -1.12 0.90
CA GLN A 92 5.23 -2.20 0.03
C GLN A 92 6.76 -2.14 -0.17
N SER A 93 7.36 -3.23 -0.67
CA SER A 93 8.77 -3.22 -1.09
C SER A 93 9.01 -2.27 -2.28
N SER A 94 10.26 -1.83 -2.48
CA SER A 94 10.65 -0.92 -3.59
C SER A 94 10.39 -1.48 -4.99
N LYS A 95 10.21 -2.80 -5.09
CA LYS A 95 9.82 -3.49 -6.33
C LYS A 95 8.41 -3.12 -6.78
N TRP A 96 7.56 -2.68 -5.85
CA TRP A 96 6.17 -2.34 -6.11
C TRP A 96 6.03 -1.23 -7.16
N GLY A 97 6.86 -0.19 -7.07
CA GLY A 97 6.80 0.91 -8.05
C GLY A 97 7.04 0.43 -9.48
N ALA A 98 8.06 -0.39 -9.69
CA ALA A 98 8.34 -0.96 -11.01
C ALA A 98 7.24 -1.93 -11.49
N HIS A 99 6.66 -2.71 -10.58
CA HIS A 99 5.52 -3.59 -10.86
C HIS A 99 4.30 -2.80 -11.37
N GLU A 100 3.90 -1.75 -10.67
CA GLU A 100 2.76 -0.89 -11.03
C GLU A 100 2.98 -0.13 -12.34
N LEU A 101 4.18 0.37 -12.59
CA LEU A 101 4.52 0.99 -13.87
C LEU A 101 4.45 -0.03 -15.02
N CYS A 102 4.90 -1.26 -14.77
CA CYS A 102 4.86 -2.34 -15.76
C CYS A 102 3.42 -2.65 -16.17
N HIS A 103 2.47 -2.64 -15.24
CA HIS A 103 1.03 -2.76 -15.55
C HIS A 103 0.58 -1.74 -16.59
N LYS A 104 0.91 -0.45 -16.39
CA LYS A 104 0.52 0.60 -17.34
C LYS A 104 1.27 0.56 -18.68
N LEU A 105 2.50 0.01 -18.71
CA LEU A 105 3.24 -0.21 -19.95
C LEU A 105 2.70 -1.40 -20.77
N VAL A 106 2.17 -2.42 -20.10
CA VAL A 106 1.49 -3.55 -20.77
C VAL A 106 0.12 -3.11 -21.27
N GLY A 107 -0.64 -2.39 -20.44
CA GLY A 107 -2.03 -2.07 -20.71
C GLY A 107 -2.95 -3.26 -20.43
N TYR A 108 -4.17 -3.22 -20.98
CA TYR A 108 -5.20 -4.21 -20.68
C TYR A 108 -5.97 -4.62 -21.93
N ALA A 109 -6.64 -5.77 -21.89
CA ALA A 109 -7.58 -6.20 -22.92
C ALA A 109 -9.02 -6.03 -22.44
N TRP A 110 -9.81 -5.24 -23.17
CA TRP A 110 -11.20 -5.00 -22.83
C TRP A 110 -12.07 -4.89 -24.08
N ARG A 111 -13.26 -5.48 -23.99
CA ARG A 111 -14.37 -5.27 -24.91
C ARG A 111 -15.67 -5.25 -24.09
N PRO A 112 -16.68 -4.48 -24.51
CA PRO A 112 -17.96 -4.44 -23.83
C PRO A 112 -18.70 -5.78 -23.96
N ASN A 113 -19.42 -6.18 -22.91
CA ASN A 113 -20.27 -7.37 -22.88
C ASN A 113 -19.52 -8.70 -23.06
N GLU A 114 -18.25 -8.73 -22.66
CA GLU A 114 -17.47 -9.97 -22.64
C GLU A 114 -17.77 -10.80 -21.40
N ASN A 115 -17.51 -12.10 -21.51
CA ASN A 115 -17.74 -13.04 -20.43
C ASN A 115 -16.57 -13.07 -19.43
N LEU A 116 -16.80 -13.73 -18.29
CA LEU A 116 -15.81 -13.89 -17.24
C LEU A 116 -14.51 -14.55 -17.72
N LEU A 117 -14.57 -15.49 -18.67
CA LEU A 117 -13.38 -16.14 -19.21
C LEU A 117 -12.49 -15.13 -19.94
N PHE A 118 -13.06 -14.27 -20.79
CA PHE A 118 -12.30 -13.23 -21.49
C PHE A 118 -11.62 -12.28 -20.49
N HIS A 119 -12.37 -11.76 -19.51
CA HIS A 119 -11.80 -10.85 -18.51
C HIS A 119 -10.75 -11.54 -17.64
N THR A 120 -10.93 -12.81 -17.30
CA THR A 120 -9.92 -13.61 -16.57
C THR A 120 -8.64 -13.74 -17.39
N LEU A 121 -8.74 -14.05 -18.68
CA LEU A 121 -7.55 -14.14 -19.54
C LEU A 121 -6.91 -12.77 -19.77
N ALA A 122 -7.69 -11.68 -19.84
CA ALA A 122 -7.17 -10.32 -19.94
C ALA A 122 -6.37 -9.92 -18.70
N ALA A 123 -6.94 -10.12 -17.50
CA ALA A 123 -6.29 -9.86 -16.23
C ALA A 123 -5.04 -10.72 -16.05
N TRP A 124 -5.14 -12.02 -16.34
CA TRP A 124 -3.98 -12.90 -16.26
C TRP A 124 -2.87 -12.44 -17.20
N THR A 125 -3.18 -12.14 -18.47
CA THR A 125 -2.17 -11.68 -19.43
C THR A 125 -1.52 -10.37 -19.01
N ALA A 126 -2.28 -9.41 -18.47
CA ALA A 126 -1.77 -8.12 -18.01
C ALA A 126 -0.82 -8.27 -16.80
N GLU A 127 -1.10 -9.22 -15.90
CA GLU A 127 -0.36 -9.45 -14.66
C GLU A 127 0.97 -10.21 -14.86
N VAL A 128 1.07 -11.07 -15.88
CA VAL A 128 2.22 -11.99 -16.02
C VAL A 128 3.56 -11.25 -16.04
N LEU A 129 3.69 -10.17 -16.80
CA LEU A 129 4.96 -9.44 -16.90
C LEU A 129 5.30 -8.64 -15.63
N PRO A 130 4.37 -7.89 -15.02
CA PRO A 130 4.56 -7.31 -13.69
C PRO A 130 5.03 -8.33 -12.63
N VAL A 131 4.50 -9.56 -12.64
CA VAL A 131 4.95 -10.64 -11.74
C VAL A 131 6.36 -11.11 -12.08
N VAL A 132 6.69 -11.24 -13.37
CA VAL A 132 8.05 -11.55 -13.83
C VAL A 132 9.05 -10.51 -13.34
N VAL A 133 8.70 -9.23 -13.43
CA VAL A 133 9.49 -8.13 -12.88
C VAL A 133 9.67 -8.31 -11.38
N TYR A 134 8.58 -8.45 -10.64
CA TYR A 134 8.60 -8.47 -9.17
C TYR A 134 9.42 -9.64 -8.59
N TYR A 135 9.18 -10.87 -9.06
CA TYR A 135 9.76 -12.08 -8.48
C TYR A 135 11.07 -12.52 -9.13
N PHE A 136 11.39 -12.01 -10.32
CA PHE A 136 12.57 -12.44 -11.05
C PHE A 136 13.47 -11.29 -11.48
N TRP A 137 13.02 -10.43 -12.37
CA TRP A 137 13.93 -9.50 -13.03
C TRP A 137 14.39 -8.34 -12.15
N ASP A 138 13.62 -7.97 -11.13
CA ASP A 138 14.06 -6.98 -10.15
C ASP A 138 15.02 -7.57 -9.10
N GLU A 139 15.08 -8.91 -8.99
CA GLU A 139 16.01 -9.62 -8.11
C GLU A 139 17.44 -9.70 -8.67
N ILE A 140 17.64 -9.41 -9.96
CA ILE A 140 18.92 -9.67 -10.66
C ILE A 140 20.11 -8.86 -10.13
N ASP A 141 19.83 -7.70 -9.53
CA ASP A 141 20.82 -6.77 -8.96
C ASP A 141 20.70 -6.70 -7.42
N SER A 142 19.90 -7.60 -6.83
CA SER A 142 19.56 -7.60 -5.41
C SER A 142 20.40 -8.57 -4.60
N TYR A 143 20.88 -8.14 -3.43
CA TYR A 143 21.40 -9.05 -2.43
C TYR A 143 20.45 -9.13 -1.23
N LYS A 144 20.14 -10.35 -0.79
CA LYS A 144 19.34 -10.57 0.43
C LYS A 144 20.26 -10.60 1.65
N CYS A 145 19.89 -9.94 2.74
CA CYS A 145 20.59 -10.06 4.02
C CYS A 145 20.59 -11.52 4.53
N ASP A 146 21.44 -11.87 5.50
CA ASP A 146 21.55 -13.27 5.99
C ASP A 146 20.21 -13.85 6.46
N VAL A 147 19.38 -13.02 7.12
CA VAL A 147 18.02 -13.40 7.56
C VAL A 147 17.17 -13.80 6.36
N HIS A 148 17.09 -12.95 5.34
CA HIS A 148 16.26 -13.20 4.16
C HIS A 148 16.89 -14.19 3.16
N ARG A 149 18.18 -14.51 3.27
CA ARG A 149 18.81 -15.63 2.55
C ARG A 149 18.39 -16.98 3.10
N ALA A 150 18.11 -17.07 4.40
CA ALA A 150 17.62 -18.29 5.04
C ALA A 150 16.16 -18.61 4.69
N HIS A 151 15.42 -17.63 4.14
CA HIS A 151 14.05 -17.79 3.68
C HIS A 151 13.98 -17.90 2.15
N THR A 152 13.15 -18.80 1.64
CA THR A 152 12.99 -19.03 0.19
C THR A 152 12.21 -17.90 -0.50
N MET A 153 11.39 -17.15 0.24
CA MET A 153 10.63 -16.02 -0.29
C MET A 153 11.39 -14.72 -0.10
N SER A 154 11.37 -13.87 -1.12
CA SER A 154 11.76 -12.47 -0.96
C SER A 154 10.81 -11.78 0.02
N PRO A 155 11.30 -10.85 0.87
CA PRO A 155 10.43 -10.15 1.79
C PRO A 155 9.35 -9.40 1.00
N THR A 156 8.09 -9.63 1.38
CA THR A 156 6.93 -8.89 0.85
C THR A 156 6.90 -7.46 1.39
N SER A 157 7.45 -7.25 2.59
CA SER A 157 7.63 -5.95 3.24
C SER A 157 8.99 -5.32 2.95
N TYR A 158 9.08 -4.00 3.08
CA TYR A 158 10.34 -3.26 2.99
C TYR A 158 11.34 -3.74 4.06
N CYS A 159 12.58 -4.06 3.64
CA CYS A 159 13.68 -4.42 4.55
C CYS A 159 14.90 -3.56 4.25
N VAL A 160 15.22 -2.63 5.15
CA VAL A 160 16.35 -1.69 5.03
C VAL A 160 17.65 -2.41 4.66
N SER A 161 17.98 -3.52 5.32
CA SER A 161 19.23 -4.26 5.08
C SER A 161 19.26 -4.93 3.70
N CYS A 162 18.14 -5.48 3.20
CA CYS A 162 18.09 -6.04 1.84
C CYS A 162 18.15 -4.95 0.77
N GLU A 163 17.64 -3.76 1.08
CA GLU A 163 17.64 -2.63 0.16
C GLU A 163 18.99 -1.89 0.10
N ALA A 164 19.84 -2.09 1.13
CA ALA A 164 21.16 -1.46 1.22
C ALA A 164 22.30 -2.25 0.54
N ILE A 165 22.09 -3.53 0.18
CA ILE A 165 23.18 -4.40 -0.31
C ILE A 165 23.03 -4.66 -1.83
N SER A 166 24.07 -4.33 -2.59
CA SER A 166 24.14 -4.56 -4.04
C SER A 166 25.42 -5.31 -4.44
N GLU A 167 25.50 -6.61 -4.15
CA GLU A 167 26.59 -7.46 -4.64
C GLU A 167 26.06 -8.80 -5.16
N VAL A 168 25.76 -8.88 -6.46
CA VAL A 168 25.30 -10.11 -7.12
C VAL A 168 26.32 -10.59 -8.15
N THR A 169 26.57 -11.90 -8.22
CA THR A 169 27.45 -12.48 -9.23
C THR A 169 26.79 -12.52 -10.61
N LYS A 170 27.58 -12.51 -11.69
CA LYS A 170 27.08 -12.60 -13.06
C LYS A 170 26.30 -13.90 -13.33
N GLU A 171 26.68 -15.01 -12.71
CA GLU A 171 26.05 -16.31 -12.91
C GLU A 171 24.64 -16.35 -12.31
N THR A 172 24.48 -15.84 -11.09
CA THR A 172 23.17 -15.69 -10.42
C THR A 172 22.24 -14.79 -11.24
N ARG A 173 22.77 -13.70 -11.79
CA ARG A 173 22.01 -12.81 -12.70
C ARG A 173 21.48 -13.55 -13.92
N SER A 174 22.31 -14.32 -14.63
CA SER A 174 21.88 -15.07 -15.81
C SER A 174 20.81 -16.11 -15.50
N GLN A 175 20.94 -16.83 -14.37
CA GLN A 175 19.93 -17.80 -13.93
C GLN A 175 18.59 -17.13 -13.64
N GLN A 176 18.60 -16.00 -12.95
CA GLN A 176 17.38 -15.27 -12.60
C GLN A 176 16.67 -14.70 -13.83
N LEU A 177 17.44 -14.20 -14.81
CA LEU A 177 16.90 -13.75 -16.10
C LEU A 177 16.22 -14.90 -16.86
N GLN A 178 16.89 -16.05 -16.95
CA GLN A 178 16.33 -17.22 -17.62
C GLN A 178 15.06 -17.72 -16.91
N ALA A 179 15.07 -17.79 -15.58
CA ALA A 179 13.90 -18.17 -14.81
C ALA A 179 12.69 -17.26 -15.06
N GLY A 180 12.91 -15.94 -15.16
CA GLY A 180 11.85 -14.99 -15.53
C GLY A 180 11.30 -15.21 -16.94
N TRP A 181 12.15 -15.53 -17.92
CA TRP A 181 11.71 -15.88 -19.27
C TRP A 181 10.95 -17.21 -19.32
N ASP A 182 11.41 -18.22 -18.59
CA ASP A 182 10.76 -19.52 -18.51
C ASP A 182 9.37 -19.40 -17.88
N PHE A 183 9.25 -18.62 -16.79
CA PHE A 183 7.97 -18.30 -16.16
C PHE A 183 7.04 -17.57 -17.14
N LEU A 184 7.51 -16.47 -17.76
CA LEU A 184 6.74 -15.69 -18.73
C LEU A 184 6.19 -16.56 -19.85
N ASN A 185 7.06 -17.37 -20.48
CA ASN A 185 6.65 -18.22 -21.60
C ASN A 185 5.67 -19.32 -21.17
N THR A 186 5.88 -19.92 -19.99
CA THR A 186 4.96 -20.93 -19.45
C THR A 186 3.57 -20.34 -19.21
N GLN A 187 3.47 -19.15 -18.60
CA GLN A 187 2.19 -18.48 -18.38
C GLN A 187 1.50 -18.13 -19.71
N LEU A 188 2.23 -17.52 -20.66
CA LEU A 188 1.65 -17.14 -21.95
C LEU A 188 1.16 -18.35 -22.76
N LEU A 189 1.89 -19.47 -22.75
CA LEU A 189 1.45 -20.72 -23.38
C LEU A 189 0.16 -21.26 -22.75
N ALA A 190 0.04 -21.20 -21.42
CA ALA A 190 -1.15 -21.63 -20.72
C ALA A 190 -2.37 -20.72 -21.02
N ILE A 191 -2.15 -19.42 -21.20
CA ILE A 191 -3.18 -18.47 -21.65
C ILE A 191 -3.62 -18.79 -23.09
N GLU A 192 -2.67 -19.01 -24.00
CA GLU A 192 -2.96 -19.40 -25.40
C GLU A 192 -3.74 -20.71 -25.47
N GLU A 193 -3.35 -21.71 -24.67
CA GLU A 193 -4.05 -22.99 -24.57
C GLU A 193 -5.47 -22.79 -23.98
N SER A 194 -5.61 -21.92 -22.98
CA SER A 194 -6.90 -21.59 -22.38
C SER A 194 -7.85 -20.94 -23.38
N LEU A 195 -7.31 -20.04 -24.21
CA LEU A 195 -8.05 -19.39 -25.28
C LEU A 195 -8.49 -20.40 -26.35
N GLN A 196 -7.62 -21.32 -26.75
CA GLN A 196 -7.96 -22.37 -27.72
C GLN A 196 -9.00 -23.36 -27.19
N LYS A 197 -8.89 -23.74 -25.90
CA LYS A 197 -9.78 -24.73 -25.27
C LYS A 197 -11.04 -24.12 -24.65
N GLN A 198 -11.19 -22.80 -24.67
CA GLN A 198 -12.31 -22.06 -24.10
C GLN A 198 -12.55 -22.40 -22.61
N ARG A 199 -11.47 -22.60 -21.86
CA ARG A 199 -11.48 -22.85 -20.41
C ARG A 199 -10.12 -22.51 -19.82
N ILE A 200 -10.07 -22.17 -18.54
CA ILE A 200 -8.80 -21.92 -17.86
C ILE A 200 -7.97 -23.20 -17.76
N ILE A 201 -6.72 -23.11 -18.21
CA ILE A 201 -5.63 -24.07 -18.01
C ILE A 201 -4.63 -23.36 -17.09
N SER A 202 -4.68 -23.59 -15.79
CA SER A 202 -3.75 -22.91 -14.86
C SER A 202 -2.32 -23.45 -15.00
N ALA A 203 -1.34 -22.58 -14.75
CA ALA A 203 0.08 -22.93 -14.68
C ALA A 203 0.67 -22.44 -13.35
N PRO A 204 0.36 -23.09 -12.22
CA PRO A 204 0.87 -22.66 -10.92
C PRO A 204 2.39 -22.81 -10.84
N TYR A 205 3.04 -21.90 -10.12
CA TYR A 205 4.49 -21.90 -9.89
C TYR A 205 4.79 -21.67 -8.42
N PHE A 206 5.20 -22.74 -7.71
CA PHE A 206 5.26 -22.76 -6.24
C PHE A 206 3.92 -22.32 -5.62
N SER A 207 3.91 -21.19 -4.91
CA SER A 207 2.72 -20.60 -4.28
C SER A 207 2.00 -19.60 -5.19
N LEU A 208 2.51 -19.30 -6.39
CA LEU A 208 1.91 -18.33 -7.31
C LEU A 208 0.89 -19.04 -8.22
N ASN A 209 -0.33 -18.52 -8.27
CA ASN A 209 -1.37 -18.98 -9.18
C ASN A 209 -2.09 -17.78 -9.82
N LEU A 210 -1.50 -17.23 -10.88
CA LEU A 210 -2.01 -16.03 -11.54
C LEU A 210 -3.37 -16.23 -12.20
N ALA A 211 -3.70 -17.46 -12.61
CA ALA A 211 -5.01 -17.77 -13.17
C ALA A 211 -6.12 -17.61 -12.13
N ASP A 212 -5.85 -18.01 -10.88
CA ASP A 212 -6.79 -17.90 -9.76
C ASP A 212 -6.93 -16.44 -9.30
N ASP A 213 -5.81 -15.74 -9.17
CA ASP A 213 -5.79 -14.30 -8.86
C ASP A 213 -6.58 -13.50 -9.90
N ALA A 214 -6.35 -13.76 -11.19
CA ALA A 214 -7.06 -13.12 -12.30
C ALA A 214 -8.55 -13.48 -12.35
N TYR A 215 -8.91 -14.71 -11.98
CA TYR A 215 -10.30 -15.13 -11.89
C TYR A 215 -11.04 -14.36 -10.80
N HIS A 216 -10.47 -14.29 -9.59
CA HIS A 216 -11.06 -13.56 -8.47
C HIS A 216 -11.12 -12.05 -8.74
N TYR A 217 -10.07 -11.48 -9.33
CA TYR A 217 -10.09 -10.10 -9.82
C TYR A 217 -11.24 -9.89 -10.80
N SER A 218 -11.32 -10.69 -11.86
CA SER A 218 -12.34 -10.52 -12.91
C SER A 218 -13.75 -10.74 -12.39
N LEU A 219 -13.94 -11.68 -11.47
CA LEU A 219 -15.21 -11.92 -10.80
C LEU A 219 -15.63 -10.70 -9.97
N SER A 220 -14.69 -10.04 -9.28
CA SER A 220 -14.95 -8.80 -8.54
C SER A 220 -15.33 -7.63 -9.44
N GLN A 221 -14.93 -7.67 -10.70
CA GLN A 221 -15.02 -6.56 -11.64
C GLN A 221 -16.08 -6.72 -12.73
N LEU A 222 -16.66 -7.92 -12.89
CA LEU A 222 -17.46 -8.25 -14.07
C LEU A 222 -18.65 -7.31 -14.29
N GLU A 223 -19.40 -7.00 -13.23
CA GLU A 223 -20.55 -6.10 -13.29
C GLU A 223 -20.10 -4.65 -13.63
N ARG A 224 -18.99 -4.19 -13.04
CA ARG A 224 -18.40 -2.88 -13.33
C ARG A 224 -17.95 -2.79 -14.78
N LEU A 225 -17.17 -3.77 -15.26
CA LEU A 225 -16.59 -3.81 -16.61
C LEU A 225 -17.64 -3.87 -17.73
N ASN A 226 -18.86 -4.36 -17.42
CA ASN A 226 -19.98 -4.46 -18.36
C ASN A 226 -21.06 -3.38 -18.16
N SER A 227 -20.89 -2.48 -17.19
CA SER A 227 -21.84 -1.40 -16.97
C SER A 227 -21.85 -0.39 -18.12
N ASP A 228 -23.02 0.18 -18.43
CA ASP A 228 -23.16 1.20 -19.49
C ASP A 228 -22.23 2.40 -19.27
N VAL A 229 -22.04 2.78 -18.00
CA VAL A 229 -21.19 3.90 -17.60
C VAL A 229 -19.71 3.59 -17.82
N TYR A 230 -19.25 2.37 -17.53
CA TYR A 230 -17.88 1.96 -17.83
C TYR A 230 -17.64 1.85 -19.34
N ILE A 231 -18.65 1.40 -20.11
CA ILE A 231 -18.57 1.37 -21.56
C ILE A 231 -18.41 2.80 -22.14
N GLU A 232 -19.13 3.77 -21.59
CA GLU A 232 -18.99 5.19 -21.93
C GLU A 232 -17.59 5.70 -21.59
N TYR A 233 -17.09 5.43 -20.38
CA TYR A 233 -15.72 5.76 -19.96
C TYR A 233 -14.66 5.25 -20.93
N MET A 234 -14.70 3.96 -21.26
CA MET A 234 -13.72 3.34 -22.16
C MET A 234 -13.75 3.92 -23.58
N LYS A 235 -14.91 4.40 -24.05
CA LYS A 235 -15.06 4.99 -25.38
C LYS A 235 -14.64 6.46 -25.44
N GLU A 236 -15.00 7.23 -24.42
CA GLU A 236 -14.91 8.70 -24.45
C GLU A 236 -13.70 9.24 -23.68
N ALA A 237 -13.24 8.54 -22.64
CA ALA A 237 -12.13 8.99 -21.79
C ALA A 237 -10.82 8.24 -22.05
N VAL A 238 -10.87 6.95 -22.38
CA VAL A 238 -9.66 6.13 -22.57
C VAL A 238 -9.23 6.10 -24.04
N PRO A 239 -8.01 6.54 -24.39
CA PRO A 239 -7.48 6.39 -25.73
C PRO A 239 -7.43 4.92 -26.17
N ALA A 240 -7.88 4.64 -27.39
CA ALA A 240 -7.85 3.28 -27.98
C ALA A 240 -6.44 2.68 -28.11
N THR A 241 -5.38 3.47 -27.89
CA THR A 241 -3.99 2.99 -27.86
C THR A 241 -3.61 2.34 -26.53
N LEU A 242 -4.35 2.55 -25.44
CA LEU A 242 -4.05 2.03 -24.10
C LEU A 242 -4.61 0.63 -23.82
N TYR A 243 -5.54 0.18 -24.64
CA TYR A 243 -6.14 -1.13 -24.48
C TYR A 243 -6.23 -1.84 -25.82
N THR A 244 -6.34 -3.15 -25.75
CA THR A 244 -6.61 -4.00 -26.92
C THR A 244 -7.96 -4.67 -26.77
N GLN A 245 -8.50 -5.13 -27.89
CA GLN A 245 -9.75 -5.87 -27.97
C GLN A 245 -9.53 -7.38 -28.12
N SER A 246 -8.29 -7.87 -28.08
CA SER A 246 -7.93 -9.28 -28.25
C SER A 246 -6.87 -9.70 -27.22
N ILE A 247 -7.02 -10.91 -26.68
CA ILE A 247 -6.04 -11.52 -25.77
C ILE A 247 -4.74 -11.77 -26.52
N GLU A 248 -4.79 -12.22 -27.78
CA GLU A 248 -3.62 -12.44 -28.63
C GLU A 248 -2.82 -11.16 -28.87
N ASP A 249 -3.50 -10.03 -29.06
CA ASP A 249 -2.82 -8.74 -29.20
C ASP A 249 -2.22 -8.26 -27.87
N LEU A 250 -2.85 -8.58 -26.73
CA LEU A 250 -2.26 -8.31 -25.42
C LEU A 250 -1.02 -9.19 -25.17
N ILE A 251 -1.04 -10.47 -25.57
CA ILE A 251 0.12 -11.36 -25.52
C ILE A 251 1.28 -10.79 -26.34
N LYS A 252 1.00 -10.30 -27.56
CA LYS A 252 2.02 -9.62 -28.39
C LYS A 252 2.56 -8.38 -27.69
N ARG A 253 1.69 -7.58 -27.04
CA ARG A 253 2.08 -6.39 -26.28
C ARG A 253 2.98 -6.76 -25.09
N VAL A 254 2.64 -7.80 -24.33
CA VAL A 254 3.46 -8.32 -23.24
C VAL A 254 4.85 -8.72 -23.74
N ARG A 255 4.94 -9.49 -24.83
CA ARG A 255 6.23 -9.88 -25.42
C ARG A 255 7.04 -8.68 -25.90
N TYR A 256 6.36 -7.68 -26.47
CA TYR A 256 6.98 -6.45 -26.93
C TYR A 256 7.55 -5.62 -25.77
N VAL A 257 6.79 -5.43 -24.69
CA VAL A 257 7.26 -4.74 -23.48
C VAL A 257 8.42 -5.51 -22.85
N ALA A 258 8.28 -6.83 -22.67
CA ALA A 258 9.33 -7.69 -22.15
C ALA A 258 10.66 -7.54 -22.92
N SER A 259 10.60 -7.51 -24.25
CA SER A 259 11.78 -7.28 -25.09
C SER A 259 12.36 -5.87 -24.93
N ALA A 260 11.51 -4.85 -24.81
CA ALA A 260 11.94 -3.47 -24.58
C ALA A 260 12.60 -3.24 -23.20
N LEU A 261 12.19 -4.03 -22.19
CA LEU A 261 12.83 -4.05 -20.87
C LEU A 261 14.21 -4.70 -20.90
N MET A 262 14.41 -5.74 -21.72
CA MET A 262 15.63 -6.53 -21.72
C MET A 262 16.68 -6.03 -22.72
N ASP A 263 16.27 -5.63 -23.92
CA ASP A 263 17.20 -5.31 -25.02
C ASP A 263 17.49 -3.81 -25.15
N ASN A 264 16.93 -2.99 -24.24
CA ASN A 264 16.91 -1.52 -24.36
C ASN A 264 16.37 -1.02 -25.71
N SER A 265 15.56 -1.84 -26.39
CA SER A 265 14.92 -1.46 -27.65
C SER A 265 13.85 -0.40 -27.42
N SER A 266 13.61 0.46 -28.42
CA SER A 266 12.61 1.52 -28.32
C SER A 266 11.21 0.95 -28.14
N PHE A 267 10.50 1.44 -27.13
CA PHE A 267 9.11 1.13 -26.88
C PHE A 267 8.22 2.21 -27.53
N SER A 268 7.16 1.81 -28.22
CA SER A 268 6.20 2.77 -28.78
C SER A 268 5.52 3.55 -27.66
N ASN A 269 5.82 4.84 -27.55
CA ASN A 269 5.17 5.74 -26.62
C ASN A 269 3.66 5.82 -26.94
N TYR A 270 2.79 5.67 -25.95
CA TYR A 270 1.36 5.91 -26.07
C TYR A 270 1.06 7.37 -26.48
N ASN A 271 2.02 8.26 -26.28
CA ASN A 271 1.93 9.72 -26.51
C ASN A 271 0.79 10.35 -25.69
N ILE A 272 0.69 9.91 -24.44
CA ILE A 272 -0.31 10.37 -23.48
C ILE A 272 0.39 11.30 -22.52
N SER A 273 -0.15 12.50 -22.35
CA SER A 273 0.38 13.45 -21.39
C SER A 273 -0.04 13.09 -19.97
N ARG A 274 0.69 13.58 -18.98
CA ARG A 274 0.36 13.40 -17.57
C ARG A 274 -1.05 13.89 -17.24
N GLU A 275 -1.47 15.00 -17.85
CA GLU A 275 -2.81 15.58 -17.68
C GLU A 275 -3.90 14.65 -18.22
N ASN A 276 -3.63 13.90 -19.30
CA ASN A 276 -4.57 12.91 -19.80
C ASN A 276 -4.68 11.69 -18.88
N TRP A 277 -3.60 11.29 -18.20
CA TRP A 277 -3.68 10.26 -17.15
C TRP A 277 -4.53 10.71 -15.97
N ALA A 278 -4.30 11.93 -15.46
CA ALA A 278 -5.12 12.51 -14.41
C ALA A 278 -6.60 12.66 -14.83
N TYR A 279 -6.84 13.03 -16.09
CA TYR A 279 -8.17 13.11 -16.67
C TYR A 279 -8.91 11.77 -16.68
N MET A 280 -8.24 10.68 -17.06
CA MET A 280 -8.85 9.34 -17.04
C MET A 280 -9.20 8.93 -15.62
N ASP A 281 -8.31 9.15 -14.65
CA ASP A 281 -8.55 8.81 -13.24
C ASP A 281 -9.74 9.59 -12.67
N ILE A 282 -9.77 10.92 -12.83
CA ILE A 282 -10.86 11.77 -12.33
C ILE A 282 -12.19 11.43 -13.02
N SER A 283 -12.16 11.16 -14.33
CA SER A 283 -13.36 10.72 -15.06
C SER A 283 -13.92 9.43 -14.48
N PHE A 284 -13.06 8.44 -14.25
CA PHE A 284 -13.47 7.16 -13.69
C PHE A 284 -14.02 7.30 -12.26
N ARG A 285 -13.32 8.06 -11.40
CA ARG A 285 -13.79 8.38 -10.04
C ARG A 285 -15.17 9.05 -10.03
N GLY A 286 -15.41 10.01 -10.93
CA GLY A 286 -16.70 10.69 -11.04
C GLY A 286 -17.83 9.75 -11.45
N LEU A 287 -17.56 8.84 -12.38
CA LEU A 287 -18.54 7.85 -12.81
C LEU A 287 -18.84 6.80 -11.73
N GLU A 288 -17.83 6.33 -11.01
CA GLU A 288 -18.00 5.41 -9.88
C GLU A 288 -18.81 6.06 -8.74
N LEU A 289 -18.48 7.30 -8.37
CA LEU A 289 -19.24 8.05 -7.37
C LEU A 289 -20.70 8.27 -7.80
N ALA A 290 -20.93 8.64 -9.06
CA ALA A 290 -22.29 8.85 -9.57
C ALA A 290 -23.16 7.60 -9.48
N GLU A 291 -22.58 6.42 -9.64
CA GLU A 291 -23.30 5.15 -9.53
C GLU A 291 -23.72 4.79 -8.10
N SER A 292 -23.09 5.39 -7.09
CA SER A 292 -23.46 5.23 -5.68
C SER A 292 -24.56 6.20 -5.19
N MET A 293 -24.96 7.17 -6.02
CA MET A 293 -25.91 8.23 -5.66
C MET A 293 -27.37 7.84 -5.93
N ASP A 294 -28.30 8.55 -5.30
CA ASP A 294 -29.73 8.47 -5.63
C ASP A 294 -30.02 8.96 -7.07
N THR A 295 -31.18 8.62 -7.60
CA THR A 295 -31.53 8.85 -9.02
C THR A 295 -31.49 10.31 -9.46
N GLU A 296 -31.91 11.26 -8.60
CA GLU A 296 -31.96 12.67 -8.97
C GLU A 296 -30.55 13.26 -9.01
N LEU A 297 -29.80 13.10 -7.91
CA LEU A 297 -28.44 13.57 -7.79
C LEU A 297 -27.51 12.91 -8.83
N LYS A 298 -27.65 11.59 -9.03
CA LYS A 298 -26.93 10.84 -10.07
C LYS A 298 -27.11 11.47 -11.46
N SER A 299 -28.34 11.82 -11.83
CA SER A 299 -28.62 12.41 -13.15
C SER A 299 -27.92 13.76 -13.33
N ILE A 300 -27.98 14.62 -12.31
CA ILE A 300 -27.32 15.93 -12.31
C ILE A 300 -25.80 15.78 -12.36
N PHE A 301 -25.24 14.92 -11.50
CA PHE A 301 -23.80 14.73 -11.39
C PHE A 301 -23.21 14.05 -12.63
N LEU A 302 -23.87 13.02 -13.19
CA LEU A 302 -23.45 12.41 -14.46
C LEU A 302 -23.38 13.42 -15.60
N LYS A 303 -24.28 14.41 -15.63
CA LYS A 303 -24.22 15.47 -16.64
C LYS A 303 -22.94 16.31 -16.51
N GLN A 304 -22.52 16.62 -15.28
CA GLN A 304 -21.26 17.32 -15.02
C GLN A 304 -20.05 16.46 -15.40
N VAL A 305 -20.01 15.19 -14.98
CA VAL A 305 -18.93 14.25 -15.32
C VAL A 305 -18.80 14.09 -16.84
N ARG A 306 -19.91 13.95 -17.57
CA ARG A 306 -19.92 13.89 -19.04
C ARG A 306 -19.44 15.18 -19.70
N ALA A 307 -19.80 16.33 -19.14
CA ALA A 307 -19.29 17.61 -19.59
C ALA A 307 -17.77 17.72 -19.37
N TYR A 308 -17.27 17.21 -18.24
CA TYR A 308 -15.84 17.10 -17.97
C TYR A 308 -15.13 16.18 -18.99
N ILE A 309 -15.67 14.97 -19.22
CA ILE A 309 -15.15 14.03 -20.24
C ILE A 309 -14.99 14.72 -21.60
N LYS A 310 -16.03 15.45 -22.03
CA LYS A 310 -16.03 16.14 -23.31
C LYS A 310 -15.07 17.32 -23.39
N THR A 311 -14.91 18.08 -22.31
CA THR A 311 -14.20 19.38 -22.33
C THR A 311 -12.79 19.33 -21.77
N LYS A 312 -12.49 18.34 -20.93
CA LYS A 312 -11.25 18.18 -20.15
C LYS A 312 -10.89 19.41 -19.29
N LYS A 313 -11.90 20.20 -18.91
CA LYS A 313 -11.71 21.43 -18.11
C LYS A 313 -11.90 21.12 -16.63
N LEU A 314 -10.80 20.79 -15.96
CA LEU A 314 -10.82 20.40 -14.55
C LEU A 314 -11.32 21.51 -13.62
N ASP A 315 -10.86 22.75 -13.81
CA ASP A 315 -11.31 23.88 -12.97
C ASP A 315 -12.82 24.13 -13.07
N ALA A 316 -13.39 23.94 -14.27
CA ALA A 316 -14.83 24.07 -14.47
C ALA A 316 -15.60 22.94 -13.76
N PHE A 317 -15.12 21.70 -13.89
CA PHE A 317 -15.73 20.55 -13.22
C PHE A 317 -15.66 20.69 -11.69
N LEU A 318 -14.54 21.17 -11.16
CA LEU A 318 -14.34 21.42 -9.74
C LEU A 318 -15.32 22.48 -9.21
N ALA A 319 -15.48 23.60 -9.92
CA ALA A 319 -16.43 24.64 -9.53
C ALA A 319 -17.89 24.14 -9.59
N GLU A 320 -18.25 23.35 -10.61
CA GLU A 320 -19.57 22.73 -10.73
C GLU A 320 -19.84 21.69 -9.62
N TYR A 321 -18.82 20.93 -9.21
CA TYR A 321 -18.89 20.00 -8.09
C TYR A 321 -19.13 20.73 -6.77
N GLN A 322 -18.36 21.79 -6.50
CA GLN A 322 -18.50 22.58 -5.28
C GLN A 322 -19.88 23.24 -5.18
N ALA A 323 -20.40 23.78 -6.29
CA ALA A 323 -21.75 24.33 -6.32
C ALA A 323 -22.81 23.26 -6.02
N LEU A 324 -22.64 22.04 -6.54
CA LEU A 324 -23.56 20.94 -6.26
C LEU A 324 -23.54 20.52 -4.78
N GLN A 325 -22.37 20.61 -4.14
CA GLN A 325 -22.20 20.30 -2.72
C GLN A 325 -22.93 21.29 -1.79
N GLU A 326 -23.28 22.50 -2.25
CA GLU A 326 -24.10 23.45 -1.48
C GLU A 326 -25.55 22.99 -1.34
N ASP A 327 -26.04 22.23 -2.32
CA ASP A 327 -27.44 21.81 -2.44
C ASP A 327 -27.67 20.35 -2.06
N TYR A 328 -26.63 19.51 -2.10
CA TYR A 328 -26.73 18.06 -1.92
C TYR A 328 -25.70 17.51 -0.93
N GLU A 329 -26.08 16.45 -0.21
CA GLU A 329 -25.15 15.68 0.60
C GLU A 329 -24.24 14.85 -0.31
N MET A 330 -23.00 15.31 -0.45
CA MET A 330 -21.96 14.69 -1.26
C MET A 330 -20.65 14.68 -0.47
N PRO A 331 -19.69 13.80 -0.84
CA PRO A 331 -18.33 13.93 -0.36
C PRO A 331 -17.82 15.35 -0.58
N SER A 332 -16.96 15.81 0.31
CA SER A 332 -16.29 17.09 0.12
C SER A 332 -15.46 17.10 -1.15
N ALA A 333 -15.31 18.28 -1.76
CA ALA A 333 -14.39 18.43 -2.89
C ALA A 333 -12.96 17.96 -2.54
N ARG A 334 -12.54 18.11 -1.27
CA ARG A 334 -11.23 17.62 -0.79
C ARG A 334 -11.14 16.10 -0.78
N GLU A 335 -12.22 15.40 -0.39
CA GLU A 335 -12.31 13.93 -0.50
C GLU A 335 -12.30 13.49 -1.95
N PHE A 336 -13.23 13.98 -2.76
CA PHE A 336 -13.40 13.52 -4.13
C PHE A 336 -12.14 13.73 -4.98
N PHE A 337 -11.53 14.92 -4.89
CA PHE A 337 -10.29 15.28 -5.56
C PHE A 337 -9.02 14.93 -4.75
N GLY A 338 -9.14 14.17 -3.67
CA GLY A 338 -8.03 13.52 -2.99
C GLY A 338 -7.54 12.32 -3.81
N THR A 339 -6.83 12.59 -4.91
CA THR A 339 -6.38 11.57 -5.88
C THR A 339 -5.07 10.90 -5.49
N GLY A 340 -4.34 11.45 -4.53
CA GLY A 340 -2.99 11.02 -4.16
C GLY A 340 -1.89 11.62 -5.04
N TYR A 341 -2.22 12.54 -5.95
CA TYR A 341 -1.26 13.31 -6.74
C TYR A 341 -1.73 14.76 -6.85
N GLU A 342 -0.78 15.68 -7.02
CA GLU A 342 -1.09 17.10 -7.10
C GLU A 342 -1.99 17.41 -8.31
N ILE A 343 -3.13 18.04 -8.03
CA ILE A 343 -4.04 18.60 -9.05
C ILE A 343 -3.76 20.09 -9.20
N ASN A 344 -3.77 20.80 -8.07
CA ASN A 344 -3.43 22.21 -7.94
C ASN A 344 -2.97 22.49 -6.49
N ASN A 345 -2.81 23.76 -6.11
CA ASN A 345 -2.33 24.13 -4.77
C ASN A 345 -3.29 23.77 -3.62
N GLU A 346 -4.55 23.45 -3.92
CA GLU A 346 -5.62 23.20 -2.95
C GLU A 346 -6.09 21.74 -2.93
N PHE A 347 -5.95 21.00 -4.04
CA PHE A 347 -6.50 19.65 -4.21
C PHE A 347 -5.44 18.65 -4.69
N GLY A 348 -5.73 17.36 -4.48
CA GLY A 348 -4.88 16.25 -4.88
C GLY A 348 -4.49 15.32 -3.74
N PHE A 349 -4.58 15.77 -2.49
CA PHE A 349 -4.20 14.99 -1.31
C PHE A 349 -5.30 15.06 -0.26
N TYR A 350 -5.82 13.90 0.15
CA TYR A 350 -6.84 13.81 1.18
C TYR A 350 -6.20 13.89 2.57
N LYS A 351 -6.23 15.08 3.19
CA LYS A 351 -5.57 15.37 4.48
C LYS A 351 -6.16 14.52 5.61
N GLU A 352 -7.46 14.36 5.63
CA GLU A 352 -8.20 13.71 6.71
C GLU A 352 -7.83 12.23 6.83
N GLN A 353 -7.50 11.56 5.72
CA GLN A 353 -6.97 10.19 5.74
C GLN A 353 -5.62 10.10 6.48
N ILE A 354 -4.74 11.08 6.33
CA ILE A 354 -3.49 11.12 7.10
C ILE A 354 -3.74 11.44 8.58
N ILE A 355 -4.73 12.28 8.88
CA ILE A 355 -5.14 12.55 10.26
C ILE A 355 -5.59 11.27 10.95
N GLU A 356 -6.41 10.44 10.28
CA GLU A 356 -6.81 9.14 10.83
C GLU A 356 -5.59 8.23 11.08
N GLY A 357 -4.62 8.21 10.16
CA GLY A 357 -3.37 7.48 10.33
C GLY A 357 -2.56 7.97 11.54
N LEU A 358 -2.42 9.29 11.68
CA LEU A 358 -1.78 9.96 12.82
C LEU A 358 -2.46 9.58 14.14
N GLN A 359 -3.79 9.65 14.20
CA GLN A 359 -4.57 9.32 15.38
C GLN A 359 -4.45 7.83 15.75
N SER A 360 -4.38 6.94 14.76
CA SER A 360 -4.22 5.49 14.99
C SER A 360 -2.85 5.13 15.57
N LEU A 361 -1.82 5.91 15.24
CA LEU A 361 -0.44 5.64 15.61
C LEU A 361 -0.01 6.41 16.87
N LEU A 362 -0.16 7.74 16.84
CA LEU A 362 0.36 8.70 17.83
C LEU A 362 -0.74 9.70 18.26
N PRO A 363 -1.83 9.26 18.92
CA PRO A 363 -2.96 10.13 19.26
C PRO A 363 -2.56 11.34 20.11
N ASN A 364 -1.62 11.16 21.06
CA ASN A 364 -1.15 12.27 21.90
C ASN A 364 -0.25 13.25 21.14
N THR A 365 0.52 12.78 20.14
CA THR A 365 1.30 13.68 19.28
C THR A 365 0.38 14.50 18.40
N TYR A 366 -0.66 13.87 17.83
CA TYR A 366 -1.67 14.55 17.04
C TYR A 366 -2.35 15.68 17.81
N GLU A 367 -2.71 15.49 19.08
CA GLU A 367 -3.31 16.54 19.93
C GLU A 367 -2.42 17.78 20.13
N LEU A 368 -1.11 17.68 19.85
CA LEU A 368 -0.15 18.78 20.00
C LEU A 368 0.16 19.48 18.67
N LEU A 369 -0.20 18.87 17.54
CA LEU A 369 -0.01 19.45 16.22
C LEU A 369 -1.15 20.43 15.92
N ASN A 370 -0.80 21.58 15.36
CA ASN A 370 -1.81 22.49 14.81
C ASN A 370 -2.07 22.19 13.31
N ASP A 371 -3.14 22.78 12.76
CA ASP A 371 -3.54 22.53 11.38
C ASP A 371 -2.49 22.93 10.33
N ASP A 372 -1.74 24.01 10.58
CA ASP A 372 -0.69 24.49 9.68
C ASP A 372 0.49 23.51 9.63
N GLU A 373 0.86 22.93 10.78
CA GLU A 373 1.91 21.89 10.88
C GLU A 373 1.52 20.61 10.12
N ILE A 374 0.24 20.21 10.20
CA ILE A 374 -0.26 19.05 9.44
C ILE A 374 -0.28 19.38 7.94
N ASP A 375 -0.71 20.58 7.55
CA ASP A 375 -0.69 21.02 6.15
C ASP A 375 0.74 21.05 5.58
N GLU A 376 1.73 21.50 6.36
CA GLU A 376 3.14 21.48 5.97
C GLU A 376 3.62 20.04 5.77
N PHE A 377 3.30 19.13 6.71
CA PHE A 377 3.62 17.71 6.58
C PHE A 377 3.00 17.14 5.30
N VAL A 378 1.68 17.28 5.12
CA VAL A 378 0.95 16.77 3.94
C VAL A 378 1.47 17.37 2.64
N LYS A 379 1.99 18.61 2.63
CA LYS A 379 2.62 19.20 1.43
C LYS A 379 4.00 18.63 1.13
N SER A 380 4.75 18.29 2.17
CA SER A 380 6.14 17.81 2.06
C SER A 380 6.26 16.28 1.91
N ASP A 381 5.29 15.52 2.40
CA ASP A 381 5.32 14.05 2.40
C ASP A 381 5.03 13.52 0.99
N ARG A 382 6.10 13.23 0.25
CA ARG A 382 6.04 12.91 -1.18
C ARG A 382 6.87 11.68 -1.46
N GLY A 383 6.19 10.59 -1.84
CA GLY A 383 6.82 9.41 -2.44
C GLY A 383 7.92 8.81 -1.58
N ASN A 384 7.79 8.81 -0.25
CA ASN A 384 8.79 8.22 0.64
C ASN A 384 8.35 6.82 1.06
N ARG A 385 9.20 5.83 0.81
CA ARG A 385 8.98 4.42 1.16
C ARG A 385 9.35 4.15 2.61
N GLU A 386 8.54 4.74 3.49
CA GLU A 386 8.64 4.63 4.94
C GLU A 386 7.23 4.59 5.52
N TYR A 387 7.02 3.90 6.64
CA TYR A 387 5.73 3.92 7.32
C TYR A 387 5.40 5.33 7.82
N LEU A 388 4.11 5.66 7.92
CA LEU A 388 3.65 7.00 8.31
C LEU A 388 4.37 7.53 9.57
N GLY A 389 4.55 6.67 10.59
CA GLY A 389 5.27 7.01 11.82
C GLY A 389 6.69 7.51 11.61
N GLN A 390 7.45 6.86 10.73
CA GLN A 390 8.84 7.22 10.42
C GLN A 390 8.90 8.56 9.67
N ARG A 391 7.96 8.78 8.74
CA ARG A 391 7.86 10.03 7.98
C ARG A 391 7.54 11.22 8.88
N ILE A 392 6.58 11.04 9.80
CA ILE A 392 6.24 12.04 10.84
C ILE A 392 7.45 12.30 11.74
N GLN A 393 8.12 11.24 12.20
CA GLN A 393 9.29 11.37 13.06
C GLN A 393 10.40 12.19 12.39
N GLY A 394 10.69 11.89 11.12
CA GLY A 394 11.66 12.62 10.31
C GLY A 394 11.27 14.07 10.07
N HIS A 395 10.00 14.32 9.76
CA HIS A 395 9.49 15.67 9.47
C HIS A 395 9.53 16.58 10.70
N PHE A 396 8.94 16.14 11.82
CA PHE A 396 8.87 16.93 13.05
C PHE A 396 10.12 16.79 13.93
N LYS A 397 11.12 16.01 13.51
CA LYS A 397 12.35 15.71 14.26
C LYS A 397 12.04 15.23 15.68
N ILE A 398 11.09 14.30 15.79
CA ILE A 398 10.64 13.76 17.08
C ILE A 398 11.65 12.71 17.55
N ASP A 399 12.35 13.01 18.64
CA ASP A 399 13.37 12.12 19.20
C ASP A 399 12.79 10.95 20.06
N ALA A 400 11.46 10.83 20.23
CA ALA A 400 10.88 10.02 21.30
C ALA A 400 9.69 9.11 20.94
N ILE A 401 9.75 7.90 21.50
CA ILE A 401 8.76 6.81 21.53
C ILE A 401 7.58 7.20 22.43
N GLU A 402 6.35 6.98 21.96
CA GLU A 402 5.18 7.01 22.84
C GLU A 402 5.15 5.74 23.69
N VAL A 403 5.40 5.89 25.00
CA VAL A 403 5.42 4.76 25.94
C VAL A 403 4.06 4.65 26.62
N GLU A 404 3.25 3.68 26.22
CA GLU A 404 2.04 3.28 26.94
C GLU A 404 2.37 2.24 28.03
N ALA A 405 2.59 2.72 29.25
CA ALA A 405 2.81 1.84 30.40
C ALA A 405 1.48 1.25 30.91
N PHE A 406 1.28 -0.06 30.76
CA PHE A 406 0.13 -0.76 31.35
C PHE A 406 0.50 -1.31 32.73
N ILE A 407 -0.10 -0.75 33.79
CA ILE A 407 -0.01 -1.31 35.13
C ILE A 407 -1.02 -2.46 35.25
N ASN A 408 -0.59 -3.68 34.99
CA ASN A 408 -1.37 -4.85 35.38
C ASN A 408 -1.16 -5.07 36.88
N GLN A 409 -2.11 -4.65 37.72
CA GLN A 409 -2.13 -5.13 39.10
C GLN A 409 -2.51 -6.62 39.05
N PRO A 410 -1.67 -7.55 39.54
CA PRO A 410 -2.08 -8.93 39.62
C PRO A 410 -3.24 -9.01 40.61
N GLN A 411 -4.46 -9.13 40.11
CA GLN A 411 -5.59 -9.55 40.93
C GLN A 411 -5.37 -11.01 41.30
N GLY A 412 -4.87 -11.20 42.51
CA GLY A 412 -4.87 -12.48 43.21
C GLY A 412 -3.54 -13.21 43.15
N PHE A 413 -2.61 -12.86 44.04
CA PHE A 413 -1.70 -13.85 44.67
C PHE A 413 -0.99 -13.29 45.91
N PHE A 414 -1.70 -12.69 46.87
CA PHE A 414 -1.20 -12.48 48.25
C PHE A 414 -2.34 -12.45 49.28
N GLU A 415 -3.18 -13.49 49.28
CA GLU A 415 -3.91 -13.87 50.50
C GLU A 415 -3.11 -14.95 51.22
N LYS A 416 -2.13 -14.52 52.02
CA LYS A 416 -1.84 -15.09 53.35
C LYS A 416 -0.64 -14.37 53.97
N SER A 417 -0.91 -13.81 55.16
CA SER A 417 0.05 -13.42 56.20
C SER A 417 1.10 -12.38 55.79
N TYR A 418 0.83 -11.10 56.04
CA TYR A 418 1.40 -10.30 57.14
C TYR A 418 0.67 -8.94 57.17
N GLY A 419 0.36 -8.48 58.39
CA GLY A 419 -0.22 -7.19 58.80
C GLY A 419 -0.68 -6.18 57.73
N ALA A 420 -1.96 -5.80 57.82
CA ALA A 420 -2.54 -4.65 57.14
C ALA A 420 -1.70 -3.37 57.34
N PHE A 421 -0.86 -3.02 56.36
CA PHE A 421 -0.44 -1.65 56.17
C PHE A 421 -1.43 -0.96 55.26
N ASN A 422 -2.21 -0.08 55.88
CA ASN A 422 -3.09 0.86 55.20
C ASN A 422 -2.22 1.92 54.51
N VAL A 423 -1.64 1.58 53.35
CA VAL A 423 -0.98 2.58 52.50
C VAL A 423 -2.07 3.31 51.74
N LYS A 424 -2.56 4.41 52.32
CA LYS A 424 -3.22 5.47 51.54
C LYS A 424 -2.21 6.01 50.52
N SER A 425 -2.14 5.41 49.34
CA SER A 425 -1.36 5.96 48.23
C SER A 425 -2.06 7.21 47.69
N LYS A 426 -1.52 8.34 48.10
CA LYS A 426 -1.81 9.73 47.70
C LYS A 426 -1.50 10.04 46.21
N PHE A 427 -1.70 9.10 45.29
CA PHE A 427 -1.32 9.32 43.88
C PHE A 427 -2.46 8.95 42.93
N LYS A 428 -3.21 9.97 42.50
CA LYS A 428 -3.97 9.94 41.26
C LYS A 428 -2.96 10.08 40.10
N TRP A 429 -2.52 8.97 39.52
CA TRP A 429 -1.90 9.01 38.20
C TRP A 429 -3.03 8.93 37.16
N SER A 430 -3.28 10.04 36.48
CA SER A 430 -4.09 10.02 35.26
C SER A 430 -3.31 9.29 34.17
N ASN A 431 -3.99 8.40 33.43
CA ASN A 431 -3.51 7.83 32.16
C ASN A 431 -3.17 8.96 31.17
N ARG A 432 -2.00 9.55 31.28
CA ARG A 432 -1.48 10.55 30.35
C ARG A 432 -0.11 10.07 29.92
N ALA A 433 0.00 9.68 28.66
CA ALA A 433 1.29 9.54 28.02
C ALA A 433 2.03 10.87 28.16
N ARG A 434 3.33 10.80 28.46
CA ARG A 434 4.19 11.99 28.48
C ARG A 434 5.17 11.86 27.34
N ILE A 435 5.18 12.85 26.45
CA ILE A 435 6.22 12.99 25.45
C ILE A 435 7.50 13.44 26.16
N PHE A 436 8.51 12.60 26.16
CA PHE A 436 9.79 12.91 26.78
C PHE A 436 10.75 13.48 25.74
N LYS A 437 11.02 14.79 25.79
CA LYS A 437 12.05 15.44 24.98
C LYS A 437 13.50 15.02 25.33
N ASN A 438 13.72 14.10 26.28
CA ASN A 438 15.06 13.68 26.72
C ASN A 438 15.03 12.31 27.45
N SER A 439 16.01 11.44 27.15
CA SER A 439 16.22 10.12 27.74
C SER A 439 16.35 10.09 29.27
N LYS A 440 16.82 11.18 29.90
CA LYS A 440 16.92 11.29 31.36
C LYS A 440 15.59 11.17 32.10
N ASN A 441 14.47 11.47 31.44
CA ASN A 441 13.15 11.38 32.07
C ASN A 441 12.57 9.95 32.07
N ILE A 442 13.08 9.08 31.20
CA ILE A 442 12.65 7.67 31.11
C ILE A 442 13.24 6.87 32.28
N GLU A 443 14.49 7.14 32.67
CA GLU A 443 15.16 6.49 33.81
C GLU A 443 14.41 6.69 35.13
N ALA A 444 13.94 7.92 35.39
CA ALA A 444 13.16 8.25 36.59
C ALA A 444 11.80 7.54 36.63
N LEU A 445 11.24 7.19 35.47
CA LEU A 445 9.98 6.46 35.36
C LEU A 445 10.18 4.97 35.62
N ILE A 446 11.27 4.39 35.08
CA ILE A 446 11.63 2.98 35.29
C ILE A 446 11.93 2.71 36.77
N GLU A 447 12.65 3.61 37.46
CA GLU A 447 12.90 3.48 38.90
C GLU A 447 11.61 3.56 39.74
N GLN A 448 10.61 4.30 39.28
CA GLN A 448 9.32 4.43 39.95
C GLN A 448 8.34 3.29 39.62
N ALA A 449 8.56 2.59 38.50
CA ALA A 449 7.65 1.60 37.95
C ALA A 449 7.99 0.15 38.34
N SER A 450 8.97 -0.13 39.20
CA SER A 450 9.17 -1.47 39.75
C SER A 450 8.11 -1.75 40.84
N PRO A 451 7.21 -2.75 40.71
CA PRO A 451 7.38 -4.04 40.01
C PRO A 451 6.42 -4.25 38.81
N TYR A 452 6.14 -3.22 38.02
CA TYR A 452 5.15 -3.24 36.93
C TYR A 452 5.75 -3.65 35.58
N VAL A 453 4.93 -4.24 34.71
CA VAL A 453 5.26 -4.49 33.30
C VAL A 453 5.19 -3.17 32.54
N LEU A 454 6.22 -2.82 31.78
CA LEU A 454 6.17 -1.70 30.85
C LEU A 454 5.99 -2.26 29.44
N LEU A 455 4.88 -1.90 28.80
CA LEU A 455 4.72 -2.10 27.36
C LEU A 455 5.24 -0.84 26.67
N PHE A 456 6.03 -1.03 25.62
CA PHE A 456 6.49 0.06 24.78
C PHE A 456 5.83 -0.14 23.42
N LYS A 457 5.03 0.83 22.98
CA LYS A 457 4.56 0.86 21.59
C LYS A 457 5.62 1.57 20.78
N SER A 458 6.33 0.85 19.93
CA SER A 458 7.27 1.45 18.99
C SER A 458 6.49 2.34 18.00
N ILE A 459 7.12 3.41 17.51
CA ILE A 459 6.59 4.28 16.43
C ILE A 459 6.33 3.47 15.15
N ASN A 460 6.92 2.28 15.02
CA ASN A 460 6.70 1.36 13.90
C ASN A 460 5.48 0.43 14.09
N GLY A 461 4.67 0.61 15.14
CA GLY A 461 3.52 -0.26 15.43
C GLY A 461 3.89 -1.60 16.10
N GLU A 462 5.17 -1.92 16.26
CA GLU A 462 5.62 -3.07 17.04
C GLU A 462 5.42 -2.82 18.54
N ILE A 463 4.68 -3.72 19.20
CA ILE A 463 4.57 -3.73 20.67
C ILE A 463 5.78 -4.47 21.21
N LEU A 464 6.71 -3.75 21.83
CA LEU A 464 7.78 -4.35 22.61
C LEU A 464 7.28 -4.49 24.06
N SER A 465 6.95 -5.72 24.47
CA SER A 465 6.60 -6.00 25.87
C SER A 465 7.87 -6.26 26.68
N TYR A 466 8.10 -5.48 27.75
CA TYR A 466 9.19 -5.76 28.68
C TYR A 466 8.63 -6.07 30.07
N ASN A 467 8.89 -7.29 30.53
CA ASN A 467 8.57 -7.70 31.89
C ASN A 467 9.73 -7.30 32.82
N LEU A 468 9.52 -6.31 33.69
CA LEU A 468 10.55 -5.79 34.62
C LEU A 468 10.69 -6.63 35.89
N SER A 469 10.06 -7.80 35.99
CA SER A 469 10.13 -8.65 37.18
C SER A 469 11.47 -9.35 37.39
N ASP A 470 12.32 -9.43 36.36
CA ASP A 470 13.68 -9.97 36.50
C ASP A 470 14.74 -8.87 36.58
N ALA A 471 15.64 -9.01 37.56
CA ALA A 471 16.79 -8.13 37.76
C ALA A 471 17.73 -8.09 36.54
N GLU A 472 17.59 -9.00 35.58
CA GLU A 472 18.26 -9.00 34.28
C GLU A 472 17.61 -8.06 33.26
N GLY A 473 16.27 -7.94 33.22
CA GLY A 473 15.57 -7.03 32.31
C GLY A 473 15.91 -5.55 32.57
N ALA A 474 16.06 -5.19 33.85
CA ALA A 474 16.54 -3.87 34.25
C ALA A 474 18.04 -3.63 33.95
N LYS A 475 18.85 -4.70 33.89
CA LYS A 475 20.28 -4.63 33.51
C LYS A 475 20.47 -4.53 31.99
N LEU A 476 19.64 -5.18 31.18
CA LEU A 476 19.69 -5.13 29.72
C LEU A 476 19.53 -3.69 29.20
N ILE A 477 18.55 -2.97 29.73
CA ILE A 477 18.29 -1.56 29.39
C ILE A 477 19.45 -0.65 29.82
N LYS A 478 20.10 -0.97 30.95
CA LYS A 478 21.24 -0.20 31.47
C LYS A 478 22.53 -0.41 30.66
N TYR A 479 22.68 -1.58 30.03
CA TYR A 479 23.82 -1.93 29.18
C TYR A 479 23.67 -1.48 27.72
N GLN A 480 22.45 -1.37 27.19
CA GLN A 480 22.16 -0.87 25.83
C GLN A 480 22.19 0.67 25.72
N LYS A 481 22.93 1.33 26.60
CA LYS A 481 23.13 2.80 26.62
C LYS A 481 24.03 3.34 25.50
N GLN A 482 24.37 2.51 24.52
CA GLN A 482 25.04 2.93 23.28
C GLN A 482 24.09 2.67 22.12
N THR A 483 23.50 3.76 21.64
CA THR A 483 22.99 3.95 20.27
C THR A 483 22.21 2.79 19.66
N PHE A 484 20.88 2.93 19.56
CA PHE A 484 20.08 2.08 18.68
C PHE A 484 20.49 2.31 17.22
N TYR A 485 21.36 1.43 16.71
CA TYR A 485 21.26 0.91 15.36
C TYR A 485 20.92 -0.56 15.53
N LEU A 486 19.78 -0.98 14.98
CA LEU A 486 19.37 -2.38 14.95
C LEU A 486 20.32 -3.14 14.03
N ASP A 487 21.44 -3.62 14.57
CA ASP A 487 22.25 -4.67 13.95
C ASP A 487 22.91 -5.52 15.05
N GLU A 488 22.61 -6.83 14.98
CA GLU A 488 23.25 -7.94 15.69
C GLU A 488 23.02 -8.09 17.22
N LEU A 489 21.96 -8.83 17.58
CA LEU A 489 21.92 -9.57 18.85
C LEU A 489 21.98 -11.08 18.57
N LYS A 490 23.20 -11.65 18.53
CA LYS A 490 23.42 -13.09 18.72
C LYS A 490 23.48 -13.34 20.23
N VAL A 491 22.39 -13.83 20.82
CA VAL A 491 22.42 -14.39 22.17
C VAL A 491 22.53 -15.90 22.04
N SER A 492 23.67 -16.45 22.44
CA SER A 492 23.80 -17.89 22.70
C SER A 492 22.99 -18.22 23.94
N LEU A 493 21.88 -18.92 23.75
CA LEU A 493 21.08 -19.50 24.84
C LEU A 493 21.55 -20.93 25.05
N GLU A 494 22.59 -21.11 25.87
CA GLU A 494 22.78 -22.37 26.59
C GLU A 494 22.10 -22.17 27.96
N ASP A 495 21.12 -23.03 28.26
CA ASP A 495 20.42 -23.17 29.56
C ASP A 495 19.24 -22.23 29.89
N ALA A 496 18.25 -22.13 28.99
CA ALA A 496 16.91 -21.70 29.40
C ALA A 496 15.79 -22.45 28.65
N ASP A 497 15.17 -23.42 29.33
CA ASP A 497 13.92 -24.05 28.90
C ASP A 497 12.78 -23.01 28.98
N PHE A 498 12.41 -22.40 27.86
CA PHE A 498 11.16 -21.67 27.73
C PHE A 498 10.28 -22.27 26.62
N TYR A 499 9.09 -22.69 27.03
CA TYR A 499 7.99 -23.03 26.12
C TYR A 499 7.53 -21.78 25.39
N VAL A 500 7.72 -21.75 24.06
CA VAL A 500 7.02 -20.81 23.18
C VAL A 500 5.60 -21.35 22.99
N GLN A 501 4.64 -20.83 23.75
CA GLN A 501 3.22 -21.04 23.46
C GLN A 501 2.79 -20.05 22.38
N ASN A 502 2.61 -20.58 21.16
CA ASN A 502 1.90 -19.89 20.10
C ASN A 502 0.55 -19.38 20.62
N HIS A 503 0.23 -18.13 20.32
CA HIS A 503 -1.05 -17.50 20.64
C HIS A 503 -2.23 -18.36 20.18
N ILE A 504 -2.95 -18.95 21.15
CA ILE A 504 -4.32 -19.41 20.96
C ILE A 504 -5.21 -18.21 21.30
N LEU A 505 -5.92 -17.70 20.29
CA LEU A 505 -7.12 -16.89 20.49
C LEU A 505 -8.16 -17.75 21.20
N VAL A 506 -8.41 -17.48 22.48
CA VAL A 506 -9.61 -17.99 23.16
C VAL A 506 -10.64 -16.88 23.12
N GLU A 507 -11.57 -17.00 22.17
CA GLU A 507 -12.81 -16.22 22.12
C GLU A 507 -13.69 -16.68 23.29
N ALA A 508 -13.87 -15.82 24.30
CA ALA A 508 -14.85 -16.06 25.35
C ALA A 508 -16.25 -15.76 24.79
N ARG A 509 -17.04 -16.81 24.52
CA ARG A 509 -18.49 -16.68 24.31
C ARG A 509 -19.19 -16.69 25.66
N GLU A 510 -20.10 -15.76 25.86
CA GLU A 510 -20.98 -15.68 27.03
C GLU A 510 -21.76 -16.99 27.23
N GLY A 511 -21.73 -17.51 28.46
CA GLY A 511 -22.42 -18.73 28.89
C GLY A 511 -21.88 -19.25 30.21
#